data_AF-A0A933US70-F1
#
_entry.id   AF-A0A933US70-F1
#
_cell.length_a   1.000
_cell.length_b   1.000
_cell.length_c   1.000
_cell.angle_alpha   90.00
_cell.angle_beta   90.00
_cell.angle_gamma   90.00
#
_symmetry.space_group_name_H-M   'P 1'
#
loop_
_entity.id
_entity.type
_entity.pdbx_description
1 polymer ?
#
loop_
_entity_poly.entity_id
_entity_poly.type
_entity_poly.pdbx_seq_one_letter_code
_entity_poly.pdbx_strand_id
1 'polypeptide(L)'
;LALRAAPAVEPGILFVERQFGVLEVHGDRLADVEAASRAILDGIGAGSQDGLAPDVLYSDVIDDVSDTHAVIVNRTREASMLLPGQSLLVHEVTPALFAALAANEAERAAPGVTLVDVSMIGAAGRLYLGGSPRDVARARAAIDDVFSALDHGRTAG
;
A
#
# COMPACT_ATOMS: atom_id res chain seq x y z
N LEU A 1 18.41 1.59 14.72
CA LEU A 1 17.83 0.67 15.74
C LEU A 1 17.64 -0.72 15.13
N ALA A 2 16.75 -0.88 14.14
CA ALA A 2 16.47 -2.14 13.44
C ALA A 2 17.71 -2.94 12.98
N LEU A 3 18.51 -2.39 12.04
CA LEU A 3 19.65 -3.13 11.44
C LEU A 3 20.74 -3.55 12.45
N ARG A 4 20.81 -2.88 13.60
CA ARG A 4 21.71 -3.28 14.70
C ARG A 4 21.16 -4.47 15.47
N ALA A 5 19.85 -4.47 15.74
CA ALA A 5 19.18 -5.50 16.54
C ALA A 5 18.94 -6.80 15.74
N ALA A 6 18.65 -6.68 14.45
CA ALA A 6 18.44 -7.80 13.55
C ALA A 6 19.31 -7.62 12.29
N PRO A 7 20.58 -8.08 12.31
CA PRO A 7 21.50 -7.88 11.18
C PRO A 7 21.11 -8.62 9.89
N ALA A 8 20.17 -9.56 9.97
CA ALA A 8 19.67 -10.34 8.84
C ALA A 8 18.53 -9.65 8.06
N VAL A 9 18.00 -8.53 8.57
CA VAL A 9 17.03 -7.73 7.80
C VAL A 9 17.75 -6.74 6.90
N GLU A 10 17.18 -6.51 5.72
CA GLU A 10 17.73 -5.60 4.72
C GLU A 10 16.79 -4.41 4.53
N PRO A 11 17.31 -3.18 4.39
CA PRO A 11 16.49 -2.03 4.04
C PRO A 11 16.20 -2.01 2.54
N GLY A 12 14.93 -2.09 2.14
CA GLY A 12 14.54 -1.91 0.73
C GLY A 12 14.21 -0.46 0.38
N ILE A 13 13.64 0.30 1.33
CA ILE A 13 13.31 1.72 1.15
C ILE A 13 13.79 2.51 2.35
N LEU A 14 14.49 3.61 2.10
CA LEU A 14 14.76 4.64 3.09
C LEU A 14 14.64 6.00 2.40
N PHE A 15 13.60 6.75 2.75
CA PHE A 15 13.30 8.02 2.10
C PHE A 15 12.84 9.07 3.12
N VAL A 16 13.34 10.30 2.98
CA VAL A 16 12.89 11.46 3.76
C VAL A 16 12.09 12.36 2.84
N GLU A 17 10.78 12.39 3.05
CA GLU A 17 9.84 13.27 2.36
C GLU A 17 9.79 14.63 3.09
N ARG A 18 9.13 15.63 2.50
CA ARG A 18 8.93 16.95 3.08
C ARG A 18 8.36 16.92 4.51
N GLN A 19 7.40 16.05 4.79
CA GLN A 19 6.70 15.99 6.09
C GLN A 19 6.98 14.72 6.90
N PHE A 20 7.41 13.64 6.25
CA PHE A 20 7.50 12.31 6.87
C PHE A 20 8.79 11.58 6.47
N GLY A 21 9.21 10.63 7.30
CA GLY A 21 10.24 9.65 6.97
C GLY A 21 9.61 8.29 6.67
N VAL A 22 10.08 7.59 5.64
CA VAL A 22 9.64 6.25 5.26
C VAL A 22 10.82 5.29 5.33
N LEU A 23 10.60 4.15 5.97
CA LEU A 23 11.54 3.03 6.06
C LEU A 23 10.77 1.73 5.80
N GLU A 24 11.28 0.92 4.88
CA GLU A 24 10.88 -0.46 4.68
C GLU A 24 12.09 -1.35 4.98
N VAL A 25 11.85 -2.44 5.71
CA VAL A 25 12.83 -3.49 5.97
C VAL A 25 12.16 -4.84 5.72
N HIS A 26 12.90 -5.76 5.12
CA HIS A 26 12.45 -7.12 4.84
C HIS A 26 13.51 -8.15 5.24
N GLY A 27 13.10 -9.41 5.30
CA GLY A 27 13.97 -10.56 5.53
C GLY A 27 13.21 -11.86 5.33
N ASP A 28 13.94 -12.96 5.11
CA ASP A 28 13.35 -14.27 4.81
C ASP A 28 12.57 -14.88 5.98
N ARG A 29 12.87 -14.45 7.21
CA ARG A 29 12.24 -14.95 8.43
C ARG A 29 11.44 -13.86 9.11
N LEU A 30 10.16 -14.12 9.31
CA LEU A 30 9.26 -13.21 10.04
C LEU A 30 9.81 -12.80 11.41
N ALA A 31 10.43 -13.74 12.14
CA ALA A 31 11.01 -13.46 13.46
C ALA A 31 12.09 -12.36 13.46
N ASP A 32 12.84 -12.22 12.35
CA ASP A 32 13.87 -11.17 12.23
C ASP A 32 13.23 -9.80 12.00
N VAL A 33 12.19 -9.74 11.16
CA VAL A 33 11.40 -8.51 10.93
C VAL A 33 10.69 -8.08 12.21
N GLU A 34 10.10 -9.01 12.96
CA GLU A 34 9.49 -8.73 14.26
C GLU A 34 10.52 -8.23 15.29
N ALA A 35 11.72 -8.80 15.33
CA ALA A 35 12.80 -8.33 16.20
C ALA A 35 13.24 -6.91 15.84
N ALA A 36 13.36 -6.60 14.55
CA ALA A 36 13.64 -5.25 14.07
C ALA A 36 12.55 -4.24 14.46
N SER A 37 11.28 -4.63 14.31
CA SER A 37 10.11 -3.82 14.69
C SER A 37 10.09 -3.52 16.19
N ARG A 38 10.24 -4.54 17.04
CA ARG A 38 10.33 -4.37 18.50
C ARG A 38 11.46 -3.42 18.89
N ALA A 39 12.65 -3.59 18.31
CA ALA A 39 13.79 -2.72 18.59
C ALA A 39 13.57 -1.26 18.17
N ILE A 40 12.78 -1.00 17.12
CA ILE A 40 12.38 0.36 16.75
C ILE A 40 11.43 0.92 17.80
N LEU A 41 10.32 0.21 18.08
CA LEU A 41 9.28 0.63 19.03
C LEU A 41 9.84 0.92 20.42
N ASP A 42 10.64 0.01 20.96
CA ASP A 42 11.31 0.19 22.26
C ASP A 42 12.27 1.40 22.25
N GLY A 43 13.01 1.58 21.16
CA GLY A 43 13.99 2.66 21.04
C GLY A 43 13.38 4.05 20.88
N ILE A 44 12.13 4.15 20.39
CA ILE A 44 11.38 5.41 20.30
C ILE A 44 10.35 5.57 21.42
N GLY A 45 10.19 4.56 22.28
CA GLY A 45 9.25 4.59 23.40
C GLY A 45 7.77 4.56 22.98
N ALA A 46 7.44 3.87 21.89
CA ALA A 46 6.08 3.76 21.36
C ALA A 46 5.60 2.30 21.34
N GLY A 47 4.28 2.11 21.35
CA GLY A 47 3.61 0.83 21.10
C GLY A 47 3.11 0.71 19.66
N SER A 48 2.79 -0.51 19.23
CA SER A 48 2.25 -0.77 17.89
C SER A 48 0.89 -0.11 17.62
N GLN A 49 0.15 0.22 18.68
CA GLN A 49 -1.16 0.88 18.63
C GLN A 49 -1.06 2.42 18.59
N ASP A 50 0.14 3.00 18.72
CA ASP A 50 0.32 4.46 18.69
C ASP A 50 0.28 5.04 17.27
N GLY A 51 0.25 4.17 16.25
CA GLY A 51 0.11 4.54 14.85
C GLY A 51 -1.26 5.14 14.52
N LEU A 52 -1.30 5.90 13.42
CA LEU A 52 -2.56 6.37 12.84
C LEU A 52 -3.29 5.21 12.15
N ALA A 53 -4.62 5.22 12.23
CA ALA A 53 -5.46 4.31 11.45
C ALA A 53 -5.47 4.73 9.97
N PRO A 54 -5.71 3.79 9.02
CA PRO A 54 -5.94 4.13 7.62
C PRO A 54 -7.27 4.89 7.47
N ASP A 55 -7.23 6.02 6.76
CA ASP A 55 -8.40 6.80 6.36
C ASP A 55 -8.53 6.78 4.82
N VAL A 56 -9.65 6.24 4.34
CA VAL A 56 -9.93 6.09 2.91
C VAL A 56 -10.45 7.42 2.37
N LEU A 57 -9.64 8.08 1.56
CA LEU A 57 -9.97 9.38 0.97
C LEU A 57 -10.84 9.22 -0.28
N TYR A 58 -10.59 8.18 -1.08
CA TYR A 58 -11.33 7.90 -2.31
C TYR A 58 -11.19 6.43 -2.72
N SER A 59 -12.25 5.85 -3.29
CA SER A 59 -12.25 4.47 -3.78
C SER A 59 -13.34 4.29 -4.84
N ASP A 60 -12.93 4.05 -6.08
CA ASP A 60 -13.86 3.91 -7.22
C ASP A 60 -13.35 2.97 -8.30
N VAL A 61 -14.29 2.39 -9.06
CA VAL A 61 -14.01 1.46 -10.17
C VAL A 61 -14.54 2.05 -11.47
N ILE A 62 -13.65 2.19 -12.44
CA ILE A 62 -13.95 2.65 -13.79
C ILE A 62 -13.97 1.43 -14.69
N ASP A 63 -15.15 1.01 -15.12
CA ASP A 63 -15.32 -0.10 -16.05
C ASP A 63 -15.05 0.33 -17.50
N ASP A 64 -14.62 -0.63 -18.33
CA ASP A 64 -14.42 -0.46 -19.78
C ASP A 64 -13.55 0.78 -20.12
N VAL A 65 -12.35 0.83 -19.53
CA VAL A 65 -11.45 1.98 -19.72
C VAL A 65 -11.12 2.16 -21.20
N SER A 66 -11.36 3.37 -21.71
CA SER A 66 -11.07 3.70 -23.10
C SER A 66 -9.59 3.58 -23.45
N ASP A 67 -9.30 3.38 -24.72
CA ASP A 67 -7.95 3.32 -25.27
C ASP A 67 -7.11 4.57 -24.95
N THR A 68 -7.69 5.74 -25.13
CA THR A 68 -7.07 7.04 -24.86
C THR A 68 -6.78 7.22 -23.37
N HIS A 69 -7.69 6.80 -22.48
CA HIS A 69 -7.47 6.86 -21.03
C HIS A 69 -6.35 5.91 -20.61
N ALA A 70 -6.36 4.67 -21.10
CA ALA A 70 -5.30 3.69 -20.81
C ALA A 70 -3.91 4.20 -21.24
N VAL A 71 -3.80 4.80 -22.43
CA VAL A 71 -2.54 5.39 -22.92
C VAL A 71 -2.04 6.51 -21.99
N ILE A 72 -2.94 7.40 -21.54
CA ILE A 72 -2.55 8.50 -20.65
C ILE A 72 -2.09 7.97 -19.29
N VAL A 73 -2.82 7.01 -18.72
CA VAL A 73 -2.44 6.36 -17.44
C VAL A 73 -1.05 5.74 -17.57
N ASN A 74 -0.84 4.91 -18.58
CA ASN A 74 0.43 4.20 -18.76
C ASN A 74 1.63 5.13 -19.03
N ARG A 75 1.41 6.35 -19.52
CA ARG A 75 2.51 7.28 -19.84
C ARG A 75 3.23 7.82 -18.60
N THR A 76 2.54 7.86 -17.47
CA THR A 76 3.04 8.46 -16.23
C THR A 76 3.43 7.41 -15.18
N ARG A 77 3.33 6.13 -15.51
CA ARG A 77 3.50 5.00 -14.59
C ARG A 77 4.57 4.05 -15.12
N GLU A 78 5.40 3.56 -14.21
CA GLU A 78 6.59 2.76 -14.55
C GLU A 78 6.42 1.25 -14.28
N ALA A 79 5.30 0.83 -13.71
CA ALA A 79 5.01 -0.57 -13.41
C ALA A 79 4.26 -1.26 -14.56
N SER A 80 3.24 -2.07 -14.26
CA SER A 80 2.50 -2.80 -15.29
C SER A 80 1.54 -1.90 -16.07
N MET A 81 1.21 -2.29 -17.30
CA MET A 81 0.31 -1.50 -18.15
C MET A 81 -1.15 -1.90 -17.93
N LEU A 82 -2.02 -0.88 -17.88
CA LEU A 82 -3.46 -1.01 -18.04
C LEU A 82 -3.81 -1.17 -19.52
N LEU A 83 -4.62 -2.17 -19.87
CA LEU A 83 -5.07 -2.38 -21.24
C LEU A 83 -6.47 -1.78 -21.48
N PRO A 84 -6.77 -1.31 -22.71
CA PRO A 84 -8.11 -0.84 -23.05
C PRO A 84 -9.17 -1.94 -22.82
N GLY A 85 -10.34 -1.53 -22.34
CA GLY A 85 -11.46 -2.42 -22.02
C GLY A 85 -11.35 -3.14 -20.67
N GLN A 86 -10.25 -2.99 -19.93
CA GLN A 86 -10.17 -3.46 -18.55
C GLN A 86 -10.93 -2.53 -17.60
N SER A 87 -11.33 -3.05 -16.44
CA SER A 87 -11.76 -2.22 -15.31
C SER A 87 -10.54 -1.72 -14.55
N LEU A 88 -10.61 -0.50 -14.04
CA LEU A 88 -9.57 0.15 -13.25
C LEU A 88 -10.11 0.54 -11.88
N LEU A 89 -9.53 0.00 -10.81
CA LEU A 89 -9.70 0.55 -9.45
C LEU A 89 -8.69 1.66 -9.22
N VAL A 90 -9.19 2.78 -8.70
CA VAL A 90 -8.40 3.85 -8.11
C VAL A 90 -8.75 3.93 -6.63
N HIS A 91 -7.73 3.81 -5.77
CA HIS A 91 -7.90 3.85 -4.33
C HIS A 91 -6.89 4.81 -3.69
N GLU A 92 -7.35 5.75 -2.88
CA GLU A 92 -6.53 6.74 -2.17
C GLU A 92 -6.73 6.62 -0.66
N VAL A 93 -5.63 6.59 0.09
CA VAL A 93 -5.61 6.37 1.53
C VAL A 93 -4.57 7.26 2.21
N THR A 94 -4.82 7.69 3.44
CA THR A 94 -3.81 8.32 4.29
C THR A 94 -3.76 7.62 5.66
N PRO A 95 -2.59 7.49 6.32
CA PRO A 95 -1.23 7.74 5.84
C PRO A 95 -0.84 6.98 4.57
N ALA A 96 0.03 7.58 3.74
CA ALA A 96 0.34 7.05 2.42
C ALA A 96 0.92 5.63 2.40
N LEU A 97 1.64 5.24 3.45
CA LEU A 97 2.29 3.93 3.53
C LEU A 97 1.27 2.77 3.56
N PHE A 98 0.01 3.00 3.94
CA PHE A 98 -1.05 1.99 3.88
C PHE A 98 -1.38 1.52 2.46
N ALA A 99 -1.00 2.27 1.42
CA ALA A 99 -1.12 1.82 0.03
C ALA A 99 -0.31 0.54 -0.25
N ALA A 100 0.81 0.32 0.45
CA ALA A 100 1.60 -0.90 0.32
C ALA A 100 0.85 -2.12 0.85
N LEU A 101 0.17 -1.99 2.00
CA LEU A 101 -0.69 -3.05 2.54
C LEU A 101 -1.87 -3.33 1.62
N ALA A 102 -2.54 -2.29 1.13
CA ALA A 102 -3.67 -2.42 0.21
C ALA A 102 -3.29 -3.19 -1.06
N ALA A 103 -2.14 -2.86 -1.67
CA ALA A 103 -1.66 -3.56 -2.86
C ALA A 103 -1.45 -5.06 -2.61
N ASN A 104 -0.79 -5.40 -1.50
CA ASN A 104 -0.48 -6.79 -1.14
C ASN A 104 -1.74 -7.60 -0.82
N GLU A 105 -2.70 -7.04 -0.09
CA GLU A 105 -3.97 -7.73 0.21
C GLU A 105 -4.85 -7.88 -1.03
N ALA A 106 -4.88 -6.87 -1.91
CA ALA A 106 -5.61 -6.92 -3.16
C ALA A 106 -5.10 -8.03 -4.09
N GLU A 107 -3.79 -8.12 -4.34
CA GLU A 107 -3.20 -9.19 -5.15
C GLU A 107 -3.42 -10.57 -4.51
N ARG A 108 -3.29 -10.68 -3.18
CA ARG A 108 -3.55 -11.94 -2.45
C ARG A 108 -4.98 -12.41 -2.65
N ALA A 109 -5.96 -11.51 -2.57
CA ALA A 109 -7.36 -11.82 -2.73
C ALA A 109 -7.73 -12.08 -4.20
N ALA A 110 -7.16 -11.33 -5.13
CA ALA A 110 -7.46 -11.41 -6.55
C ALA A 110 -6.17 -11.47 -7.39
N PRO A 111 -5.52 -12.64 -7.50
CA PRO A 111 -4.23 -12.78 -8.22
C PRO A 111 -4.27 -12.47 -9.72
N GLY A 112 -5.47 -12.26 -10.28
CA GLY A 112 -5.68 -11.89 -11.68
C GLY A 112 -5.71 -10.38 -11.93
N VAL A 113 -5.61 -9.55 -10.89
CA VAL A 113 -5.44 -8.10 -11.07
C VAL A 113 -4.02 -7.77 -11.49
N THR A 114 -3.88 -6.67 -12.20
CA THR A 114 -2.61 -6.09 -12.61
C THR A 114 -2.31 -4.89 -11.73
N LEU A 115 -1.20 -4.92 -10.98
CA LEU A 115 -0.71 -3.74 -10.26
C LEU A 115 -0.14 -2.72 -11.25
N VAL A 116 -0.93 -1.69 -11.57
CA VAL A 116 -0.57 -0.63 -12.53
C VAL A 116 0.32 0.41 -11.85
N ASP A 117 0.04 0.74 -10.58
CA ASP A 117 0.88 1.63 -9.80
C ASP A 117 0.56 1.53 -8.30
N VAL A 118 1.58 1.78 -7.49
CA VAL A 118 1.45 1.99 -6.05
C VAL A 118 2.35 3.15 -5.63
N SER A 119 1.74 4.27 -5.25
CA SER A 119 2.42 5.38 -4.61
C SER A 119 2.19 5.29 -3.10
N MET A 120 3.27 5.08 -2.35
CA MET A 120 3.25 4.90 -0.89
C MET A 120 4.04 5.97 -0.13
N ILE A 121 4.53 7.01 -0.83
CA ILE A 121 5.30 8.12 -0.25
C ILE A 121 4.63 9.44 -0.65
N GLY A 122 4.28 10.25 0.35
CA GLY A 122 3.62 11.54 0.18
C GLY A 122 2.54 11.77 1.23
N ALA A 123 1.69 12.79 1.03
CA ALA A 123 0.58 13.09 1.94
C ALA A 123 -0.54 12.04 1.90
N ALA A 124 -0.78 11.45 0.72
CA ALA A 124 -1.74 10.37 0.51
C ALA A 124 -1.10 9.31 -0.42
N GLY A 125 -1.45 8.06 -0.16
CA GLY A 125 -1.03 6.91 -0.92
C GLY A 125 -2.09 6.56 -1.95
N ARG A 126 -1.67 6.08 -3.12
CA ARG A 126 -2.54 5.84 -4.26
C ARG A 126 -2.24 4.47 -4.86
N LEU A 127 -3.29 3.71 -5.13
CA LEU A 127 -3.23 2.39 -5.72
C LEU A 127 -4.07 2.37 -7.01
N TYR A 128 -3.50 1.79 -8.06
CA TYR A 128 -4.15 1.59 -9.35
C TYR A 128 -4.08 0.11 -9.71
N LEU A 129 -5.24 -0.53 -9.83
CA LEU A 129 -5.35 -1.94 -10.22
C LEU A 129 -6.20 -2.09 -11.47
N GLY A 130 -5.62 -2.70 -12.50
CA GLY A 130 -6.34 -3.10 -13.70
C GLY A 130 -6.82 -4.55 -13.61
N GLY A 131 -7.92 -4.91 -14.27
CA GLY A 131 -8.34 -6.31 -14.32
C GLY A 131 -9.74 -6.50 -14.88
N SER A 132 -10.29 -7.70 -14.66
CA SER A 132 -11.70 -7.95 -14.92
C SER A 132 -12.57 -7.23 -13.87
N PRO A 133 -13.82 -6.83 -14.18
CA PRO A 133 -14.71 -6.20 -13.20
C PRO A 133 -14.84 -7.01 -11.91
N ARG A 134 -14.87 -8.34 -12.02
CA ARG A 134 -14.96 -9.26 -10.89
C ARG A 134 -13.71 -9.24 -10.01
N ASP A 135 -12.53 -9.29 -10.61
CA ASP A 135 -11.28 -9.34 -9.86
C ASP A 135 -11.00 -7.99 -9.18
N VAL A 136 -11.28 -6.90 -9.88
CA VAL A 136 -11.15 -5.53 -9.33
C VAL A 136 -12.13 -5.30 -8.17
N ALA A 137 -13.38 -5.73 -8.29
CA ALA A 137 -14.34 -5.66 -7.18
C ALA A 137 -13.91 -6.51 -5.97
N ARG A 138 -13.33 -7.70 -6.21
CA ARG A 138 -12.80 -8.56 -5.14
C ARG A 138 -11.58 -7.93 -4.45
N ALA A 139 -10.67 -7.33 -5.22
CA ALA A 139 -9.53 -6.61 -4.70
C ALA A 139 -9.96 -5.43 -3.82
N ARG A 140 -10.92 -4.62 -4.29
CA ARG A 140 -11.49 -3.51 -3.52
C ARG A 140 -12.07 -3.98 -2.18
N ALA A 141 -12.90 -5.03 -2.19
CA ALA A 141 -13.49 -5.56 -0.97
C ALA A 141 -12.44 -6.03 0.04
N ALA A 142 -11.35 -6.68 -0.43
CA ALA A 142 -10.26 -7.11 0.44
C ALA A 142 -9.50 -5.94 1.10
N ILE A 143 -9.35 -4.83 0.37
CA ILE A 143 -8.77 -3.59 0.91
C ILE A 143 -9.69 -3.02 2.00
N ASP A 144 -10.99 -2.91 1.72
CA ASP A 144 -11.98 -2.38 2.66
C ASP A 144 -12.03 -3.25 3.95
N ASP A 145 -11.97 -4.57 3.81
CA ASP A 145 -11.95 -5.52 4.94
C ASP A 145 -10.70 -5.36 5.81
N VAL A 146 -9.50 -5.28 5.22
CA VAL A 146 -8.26 -5.15 6.00
C VAL A 146 -8.17 -3.79 6.70
N PHE A 147 -8.62 -2.72 6.05
CA PHE A 147 -8.63 -1.39 6.67
C PHE A 147 -9.63 -1.30 7.80
N SER A 148 -10.83 -1.89 7.64
CA SER A 148 -11.83 -1.96 8.71
C SER A 148 -11.32 -2.74 9.94
N ALA A 149 -10.48 -3.76 9.74
CA ALA A 149 -9.87 -4.51 10.85
C ALA A 149 -8.80 -3.70 11.62
N LEU A 150 -8.20 -2.70 10.97
CA LEU A 150 -7.15 -1.84 11.52
C LEU A 150 -7.68 -0.57 12.20
N ASP A 151 -9.00 -0.35 12.23
CA ASP A 151 -9.68 0.84 12.76
C ASP A 151 -9.58 1.02 14.31
N HIS A 152 -8.54 0.44 14.91
CA HIS A 152 -8.18 0.58 16.32
C HIS A 152 -7.08 1.65 16.54
N GLY A 153 -6.51 2.21 15.47
CA GLY A 153 -5.51 3.28 15.53
C GLY A 153 -6.11 4.67 15.81
N ARG A 154 -5.28 5.66 16.09
CA ARG A 154 -5.76 7.04 16.32
C ARG A 154 -6.24 7.63 14.99
N THR A 155 -7.44 8.22 14.96
CA THR A 155 -7.91 9.03 13.82
C THR A 155 -7.10 10.32 13.74
N ALA A 156 -6.68 10.72 12.54
CA ALA A 156 -6.04 12.02 12.33
C ALA A 156 -7.08 13.12 12.62
N GLY A 157 -6.82 13.94 13.65
CA GLY A 157 -7.68 15.06 14.06
C GLY A 157 -7.34 16.38 13.38
#